data_AF-A0A852SRT9-F1
#
_entry.id   AF-A0A852SRT9-F1
#
_cell.length_a   1.000
_cell.length_b   1.000
_cell.length_c   1.000
_cell.angle_alpha   90.00
_cell.angle_beta   90.00
_cell.angle_gamma   90.00
#
_symmetry.space_group_name_H-M   'P 1'
#
loop_
_entity.id
_entity.type
_entity.pdbx_description
1 polymer ?
#
loop_
_entity_poly.entity_id
_entity_poly.type
_entity_poly.pdbx_seq_one_letter_code
_entity_poly.pdbx_strand_id
1 'polypeptide(L)'
;MDARRRFKPLWRWEALLFVVVLVAAMAASLVARPSLPVVGPIASVLLLAIAVAAALALIVPLLRKKGHDSENSRHDLSGVDLVPFPGLGEVPVTTRVAESERRQTAIEAAVAKSRTVRAVLTPDASRWLGRELRVAVDLVDDAGAAHRVGFVPREVDARVDEALRGVAASGRAATVPVTVVGTDRSRRVEIVL
;
A
#
# COMPACT_ATOMS: atom_id res chain seq x y z
N MET A 1 5.00 -18.87 -16.70
CA MET A 1 6.20 -18.27 -16.09
C MET A 1 5.75 -17.57 -14.83
N ASP A 2 6.17 -18.05 -13.66
CA ASP A 2 5.80 -17.44 -12.38
C ASP A 2 6.43 -16.05 -12.27
N ALA A 3 5.60 -15.04 -12.49
CA ALA A 3 5.86 -13.66 -12.14
C ALA A 3 6.39 -13.60 -10.69
N ARG A 4 7.64 -13.14 -10.51
CA ARG A 4 8.36 -13.19 -9.23
C ARG A 4 7.69 -12.26 -8.23
N ARG A 5 6.82 -12.83 -7.38
CA ARG A 5 6.10 -12.08 -6.34
C ARG A 5 7.06 -11.48 -5.33
N ARG A 6 6.84 -10.22 -4.98
CA ARG A 6 7.67 -9.49 -4.02
C ARG A 6 6.96 -9.40 -2.68
N PHE A 7 7.74 -9.46 -1.61
CA PHE A 7 7.25 -9.38 -0.24
C PHE A 7 8.02 -8.31 0.53
N LYS A 8 7.33 -7.64 1.45
CA LYS A 8 7.99 -6.80 2.45
C LYS A 8 8.98 -7.65 3.26
N PRO A 9 10.19 -7.15 3.55
CA PRO A 9 11.07 -7.82 4.48
C PRO A 9 10.42 -7.83 5.88
N LEU A 10 10.73 -8.84 6.69
CA LEU A 10 10.05 -9.09 7.97
C LEU A 10 10.06 -7.87 8.90
N TRP A 11 11.18 -7.17 8.99
CA TRP A 11 11.33 -5.96 9.81
C TRP A 11 10.51 -4.75 9.33
N ARG A 12 9.95 -4.79 8.11
CA ARG A 12 9.01 -3.79 7.57
C ARG A 12 7.57 -4.28 7.59
N TRP A 13 7.31 -5.52 7.97
CA TRP A 13 5.97 -6.07 7.95
C TRP A 13 5.22 -5.62 9.21
N GLU A 14 4.15 -4.86 9.01
CA GLU A 14 3.43 -4.18 10.08
C GLU A 14 2.91 -5.17 11.12
N ALA A 15 2.34 -6.30 10.68
CA ALA A 15 1.80 -7.31 11.59
C ALA A 15 2.89 -7.92 12.49
N LEU A 16 4.09 -8.16 11.96
CA LEU A 16 5.20 -8.66 12.77
C LEU A 16 5.62 -7.64 13.82
N LEU A 17 5.75 -6.36 13.42
CA LEU A 17 6.13 -5.30 14.35
C LEU A 17 5.09 -5.14 15.47
N PHE A 18 3.79 -5.21 15.15
CA PHE A 18 2.73 -5.22 16.16
C PHE A 18 2.86 -6.38 17.14
N VAL A 19 3.12 -7.60 16.63
CA VAL A 19 3.33 -8.78 17.47
C VAL A 19 4.56 -8.60 18.37
N VAL A 20 5.67 -8.08 17.84
CA VAL A 20 6.89 -7.83 18.61
C VAL A 20 6.63 -6.83 19.73
N VAL A 21 5.94 -5.72 19.45
CA VAL A 21 5.58 -4.72 20.47
C VAL A 21 4.73 -5.37 21.57
N LEU A 22 3.70 -6.13 21.20
CA LEU A 22 2.79 -6.77 22.14
C LEU A 22 3.51 -7.80 23.02
N VAL A 23 4.30 -8.68 22.41
CA VAL A 23 5.04 -9.73 23.11
C VAL A 23 6.10 -9.12 24.03
N ALA A 24 6.84 -8.10 23.57
CA ALA A 24 7.85 -7.44 24.37
C ALA A 24 7.24 -6.71 25.57
N ALA A 25 6.12 -5.99 25.39
CA ALA A 25 5.41 -5.33 26.48
C ALA A 25 4.85 -6.33 27.50
N MET A 26 4.28 -7.44 27.03
CA MET A 26 3.77 -8.50 27.91
C MET A 26 4.88 -9.20 28.68
N ALA A 27 6.00 -9.51 28.02
CA ALA A 27 7.19 -10.08 28.66
C ALA A 27 7.79 -9.12 29.70
N ALA A 28 7.84 -7.81 29.42
CA ALA A 28 8.33 -6.82 30.36
C ALA A 28 7.47 -6.80 31.64
N SER A 29 6.15 -6.88 31.51
CA SER A 29 5.23 -6.97 32.65
C SER A 29 5.45 -8.24 33.50
N LEU A 30 5.77 -9.38 32.86
CA LEU A 30 6.02 -10.64 33.56
C LEU A 30 7.36 -10.66 34.30
N VAL A 31 8.37 -9.99 33.76
CA VAL A 31 9.75 -9.99 34.29
C VAL A 31 9.99 -8.89 35.33
N ALA A 32 9.13 -7.88 35.39
CA ALA A 32 9.14 -6.85 36.42
C ALA A 32 8.79 -7.36 37.85
N ARG A 33 8.73 -8.68 38.06
CA ARG A 33 8.46 -9.27 39.37
C ARG A 33 9.62 -9.02 40.35
N PRO A 34 9.32 -8.68 41.62
CA PRO A 34 10.34 -8.34 42.62
C PRO A 34 11.24 -9.51 43.06
N SER A 35 10.97 -10.74 42.59
CA SER A 35 11.75 -11.93 42.91
C SER A 35 13.15 -11.99 42.27
N LEU A 36 13.47 -11.10 41.32
CA LEU A 36 14.77 -11.04 40.63
C LEU A 36 15.33 -9.61 40.63
N PRO A 37 15.96 -9.15 41.72
CA PRO A 37 16.23 -7.71 41.94
C PRO A 37 17.19 -7.06 40.93
N VAL A 38 18.06 -7.83 40.27
CA VAL A 38 19.02 -7.31 39.26
C VAL A 38 18.62 -7.68 37.84
N VAL A 39 18.23 -8.94 37.62
CA VAL A 39 17.87 -9.44 36.28
C VAL A 39 16.54 -8.87 35.80
N GLY A 40 15.57 -8.71 36.71
CA GLY A 40 14.23 -8.19 36.40
C GLY A 40 14.27 -6.80 35.77
N PRO A 41 14.90 -5.80 36.41
CA PRO A 41 15.02 -4.45 35.86
C PRO A 41 15.77 -4.40 34.52
N ILE A 42 16.91 -5.09 34.39
CA ILE A 42 17.70 -5.08 33.15
C ILE A 42 16.90 -5.68 31.99
N ALA A 43 16.29 -6.84 32.20
CA ALA A 43 15.48 -7.49 31.17
C ALA A 43 14.25 -6.64 30.80
N SER A 44 13.61 -5.99 31.78
CA SER A 44 12.48 -5.09 31.54
C SER A 44 12.88 -3.89 30.68
N VAL A 45 14.03 -3.27 30.98
CA VAL A 45 14.56 -2.14 30.19
C VAL A 45 14.87 -2.58 28.76
N LEU A 46 15.50 -3.74 28.55
CA LEU A 46 15.78 -4.28 27.21
C LEU A 46 14.51 -4.57 26.42
N LEU A 47 13.52 -5.21 27.04
CA LEU A 47 12.24 -5.51 26.40
C LEU A 47 11.48 -4.22 26.03
N LEU A 48 11.49 -3.23 26.93
CA LEU A 48 10.91 -1.92 26.64
C LEU A 48 11.63 -1.23 25.47
N ALA A 49 12.97 -1.27 25.43
CA ALA A 49 13.74 -0.69 24.34
C ALA A 49 13.41 -1.37 22.99
N ILE A 50 13.25 -2.69 22.96
CA ILE A 50 12.82 -3.43 21.76
C ILE A 50 11.41 -3.01 21.34
N ALA A 51 10.47 -2.89 22.28
CA ALA A 51 9.11 -2.45 21.98
C ALA A 51 9.09 -1.03 21.40
N VAL A 52 9.86 -0.10 21.99
CA VAL A 52 9.98 1.27 21.49
C VAL A 52 10.62 1.29 20.10
N ALA A 53 11.68 0.53 19.86
CA ALA A 53 12.32 0.45 18.56
C ALA A 53 11.35 -0.08 17.47
N ALA A 54 10.58 -1.11 17.78
CA ALA A 54 9.56 -1.65 16.87
C ALA A 54 8.41 -0.66 16.61
N ALA A 55 7.96 0.06 17.64
CA ALA A 55 6.96 1.12 17.49
C ALA A 55 7.47 2.28 16.62
N LEU A 56 8.72 2.71 16.82
CA LEU A 56 9.35 3.72 15.97
C LEU A 56 9.48 3.22 14.52
N ALA A 57 9.80 1.95 14.30
CA ALA A 57 9.85 1.38 12.95
C ALA A 57 8.49 1.41 12.22
N LEU A 58 7.36 1.37 12.96
CA LEU A 58 6.01 1.56 12.41
C LEU A 58 5.73 3.04 12.07
N ILE A 59 6.18 3.97 12.91
CA ILE A 59 5.80 5.40 12.82
C ILE A 59 6.69 6.18 11.84
N VAL A 60 8.01 5.92 11.84
CA VAL A 60 8.98 6.69 11.04
C VAL A 60 8.63 6.75 9.54
N PRO A 61 8.19 5.66 8.88
CA PRO A 61 7.79 5.72 7.47
C PRO A 61 6.63 6.69 7.21
N LEU A 62 5.65 6.77 8.11
CA LEU A 62 4.49 7.66 8.02
C LEU A 62 4.89 9.15 8.10
N LEU A 63 5.94 9.45 8.87
CA LEU A 63 6.44 10.82 9.03
C LEU A 63 7.37 11.25 7.89
N ARG A 64 8.11 10.30 7.29
CA ARG A 64 9.15 10.61 6.29
C ARG A 64 8.62 10.76 4.88
N LYS A 65 7.54 10.07 4.50
CA LYS A 65 6.99 10.16 3.15
C LYS A 65 5.71 10.99 3.16
N LYS A 66 5.83 12.29 2.84
CA LYS A 66 4.65 13.12 2.52
C LYS A 66 3.90 12.45 1.36
N GLY A 67 2.64 12.11 1.60
CA GLY A 67 1.76 11.56 0.58
C GLY A 67 1.88 10.06 0.30
N HIS A 68 2.67 9.27 1.05
CA HIS A 68 2.64 7.80 0.97
C HIS A 68 2.34 7.16 2.33
N ASP A 69 1.23 6.43 2.44
CA ASP A 69 0.91 5.64 3.64
C ASP A 69 1.74 4.34 3.70
N SER A 70 1.69 3.65 4.84
CA SER A 70 2.16 2.28 5.11
C SER A 70 1.79 1.25 4.03
N GLU A 71 0.68 1.47 3.33
CA GLU A 71 0.24 0.69 2.17
C GLU A 71 0.84 1.14 0.81
N ASN A 72 1.81 2.06 0.84
CA ASN A 72 2.30 2.85 -0.28
C ASN A 72 1.18 3.54 -1.07
N SER A 73 0.06 3.87 -0.42
CA SER A 73 -1.06 4.58 -1.06
C SER A 73 -0.73 6.04 -1.17
N ARG A 74 -0.93 6.61 -2.36
CA ARG A 74 -0.96 8.06 -2.53
C ARG A 74 -2.31 8.56 -2.07
N HIS A 75 -2.33 9.48 -1.12
CA HIS A 75 -3.58 10.15 -0.69
C HIS A 75 -3.84 11.41 -1.49
N ASP A 76 -2.77 12.08 -1.92
CA ASP A 76 -2.80 13.29 -2.71
C ASP A 76 -1.73 13.20 -3.80
N LEU A 77 -2.10 13.58 -5.01
CA LEU A 77 -1.24 13.66 -6.19
C LEU A 77 -0.88 15.10 -6.55
N SER A 78 -1.20 16.08 -5.70
CA SER A 78 -0.78 17.47 -5.89
C SER A 78 0.74 17.56 -6.05
N GLY A 79 1.18 18.20 -7.13
CA GLY A 79 2.61 18.33 -7.47
C GLY A 79 3.30 17.06 -7.98
N VAL A 80 2.57 15.96 -8.21
CA VAL A 80 3.12 14.75 -8.84
C VAL A 80 2.91 14.82 -10.35
N ASP A 81 3.99 14.69 -11.11
CA ASP A 81 3.94 14.64 -12.57
C ASP A 81 3.32 13.32 -13.04
N LEU A 82 2.21 13.44 -13.77
CA LEU A 82 1.40 12.32 -14.25
C LEU A 82 1.79 12.01 -15.71
N VAL A 83 2.40 10.85 -15.92
CA VAL A 83 2.81 10.38 -17.25
C VAL A 83 1.93 9.22 -17.70
N PRO A 84 1.64 9.09 -19.00
CA PRO A 84 0.97 7.89 -19.51
C PRO A 84 1.76 6.63 -19.17
N PHE A 85 1.06 5.56 -18.80
CA PHE A 85 1.70 4.26 -18.59
C PHE A 85 2.36 3.79 -19.90
N PRO A 86 3.63 3.33 -19.87
CA PRO A 86 4.38 2.94 -21.07
C PRO A 86 3.81 1.72 -21.80
N GLY A 87 2.82 1.03 -21.24
CA GLY A 87 2.19 -0.14 -21.83
C GLY A 87 2.92 -1.45 -21.50
N LEU A 88 2.22 -2.57 -21.61
CA LEU A 88 2.81 -3.92 -21.52
C LEU A 88 3.24 -4.51 -22.88
N GLY A 89 3.03 -3.77 -23.97
CA GLY A 89 3.31 -4.17 -25.35
C GLY A 89 2.62 -3.25 -26.36
N GLU A 90 2.55 -3.67 -27.63
CA GLU A 90 1.92 -2.90 -28.70
C GLU A 90 0.38 -2.91 -28.64
N VAL A 91 -0.20 -3.96 -28.05
CA VAL A 91 -1.66 -4.14 -27.97
C VAL A 91 -2.14 -3.79 -26.56
N PRO A 92 -3.07 -2.81 -26.43
CA PRO A 92 -3.66 -2.47 -25.14
C PRO A 92 -4.46 -3.66 -24.59
N VAL A 93 -4.24 -3.98 -23.31
CA VAL A 93 -4.94 -5.06 -22.62
C VAL A 93 -5.89 -4.47 -21.59
N THR A 94 -7.20 -4.58 -21.84
CA THR A 94 -8.20 -4.26 -20.83
C THR A 94 -8.22 -5.34 -19.77
N THR A 95 -8.02 -4.96 -18.52
CA THR A 95 -8.07 -5.87 -17.39
C THR A 95 -8.94 -5.34 -16.27
N ARG A 96 -9.62 -6.27 -15.59
CA ARG A 96 -10.45 -5.94 -14.45
C ARG A 96 -9.59 -5.72 -13.23
N VAL A 97 -9.80 -4.63 -12.51
CA VAL A 97 -9.13 -4.38 -11.23
C VAL A 97 -9.58 -5.44 -10.21
N ALA A 98 -8.60 -6.14 -9.63
CA ALA A 98 -8.84 -7.13 -8.61
C ALA A 98 -9.34 -6.45 -7.33
N GLU A 99 -10.31 -7.08 -6.66
CA GLU A 99 -10.88 -6.63 -5.38
C GLU A 99 -11.69 -5.33 -5.42
N SER A 100 -12.06 -4.85 -6.61
CA SER A 100 -12.92 -3.67 -6.79
C SER A 100 -14.23 -3.79 -5.98
N GLU A 101 -14.79 -5.00 -5.88
CA GLU A 101 -16.02 -5.30 -5.13
C GLU A 101 -15.92 -4.95 -3.64
N ARG A 102 -14.72 -4.97 -3.05
CA ARG A 102 -14.50 -4.65 -1.63
C ARG A 102 -14.27 -3.15 -1.37
N ARG A 103 -14.19 -2.35 -2.44
CA ARG A 103 -13.82 -0.93 -2.39
C ARG A 103 -14.90 -0.01 -2.98
N GLN A 104 -16.18 -0.42 -2.90
CA GLN A 104 -17.31 0.35 -3.46
C GLN A 104 -17.37 1.79 -2.98
N THR A 105 -17.22 2.03 -1.67
CA THR A 105 -17.22 3.38 -1.10
C THR A 105 -16.12 4.28 -1.68
N ALA A 106 -14.93 3.72 -1.95
CA ALA A 106 -13.83 4.47 -2.56
C ALA A 106 -14.12 4.77 -4.04
N ILE A 107 -14.68 3.81 -4.77
CA ILE A 107 -15.09 3.99 -6.16
C ILE A 107 -16.19 5.07 -6.26
N GLU A 108 -17.22 4.98 -5.42
CA GLU A 108 -18.31 5.95 -5.34
C GLU A 108 -17.80 7.35 -5.02
N ALA A 109 -16.93 7.48 -4.02
CA ALA A 109 -16.34 8.77 -3.65
C ALA A 109 -15.52 9.39 -4.79
N ALA A 110 -14.71 8.58 -5.48
CA ALA A 110 -13.94 9.05 -6.62
C ALA A 110 -14.85 9.49 -7.78
N VAL A 111 -15.83 8.66 -8.14
CA VAL A 111 -16.76 8.95 -9.24
C VAL A 111 -17.61 10.19 -8.95
N ALA A 112 -18.12 10.33 -7.72
CA ALA A 112 -18.93 11.48 -7.33
C ALA A 112 -18.16 12.82 -7.37
N LYS A 113 -16.84 12.77 -7.18
CA LYS A 113 -15.95 13.94 -7.13
C LYS A 113 -15.18 14.20 -8.43
N SER A 114 -15.39 13.39 -9.47
CA SER A 114 -14.66 13.50 -10.74
C SER A 114 -15.62 13.74 -11.89
N ARG A 115 -15.36 14.78 -12.69
CA ARG A 115 -15.99 14.91 -14.02
C ARG A 115 -15.38 13.94 -15.01
N THR A 116 -14.08 13.67 -14.89
CA THR A 116 -13.37 12.67 -15.70
C THR A 116 -12.56 11.77 -14.79
N VAL A 117 -12.95 10.50 -14.71
CA VAL A 117 -12.27 9.52 -13.87
C VAL A 117 -10.92 9.18 -14.48
N ARG A 118 -9.84 9.36 -13.72
CA ARG A 118 -8.48 8.93 -14.09
C ARG A 118 -8.00 7.87 -13.12
N ALA A 119 -7.26 6.88 -13.62
CA ALA A 119 -6.60 5.91 -12.76
C ALA A 119 -5.09 6.13 -12.77
N VAL A 120 -4.49 5.98 -11.60
CA VAL A 120 -3.05 6.00 -11.39
C VAL A 120 -2.61 4.64 -10.86
N LEU A 121 -1.49 4.16 -11.39
CA LEU A 121 -0.84 2.94 -10.91
C LEU A 121 0.25 3.28 -9.90
N THR A 122 0.18 2.62 -8.75
CA THR A 122 1.15 2.80 -7.67
C THR A 122 1.86 1.47 -7.41
N PRO A 123 3.17 1.33 -7.75
CA PRO A 123 3.92 0.11 -7.50
C PRO A 123 4.22 -0.07 -6.00
N ASP A 124 4.71 -1.24 -5.62
CA ASP A 124 5.10 -1.55 -4.23
C ASP A 124 4.01 -1.27 -3.17
N ALA A 125 2.73 -1.35 -3.56
CA ALA A 125 1.61 -1.22 -2.65
C ALA A 125 1.27 -2.54 -1.96
N SER A 126 0.67 -2.49 -0.78
CA SER A 126 0.20 -3.69 -0.09
C SER A 126 -1.16 -3.45 0.53
N ARG A 127 -1.86 -4.53 0.91
CA ARG A 127 -3.01 -4.40 1.82
C ARG A 127 -2.55 -3.98 3.21
N TRP A 128 -3.46 -3.43 4.01
CA TRP A 128 -3.26 -3.29 5.45
C TRP A 128 -2.85 -4.63 6.06
N LEU A 129 -1.74 -4.63 6.81
CA LEU A 129 -1.11 -5.83 7.39
C LEU A 129 -0.65 -6.89 6.39
N GLY A 130 -0.74 -6.62 5.08
CA GLY A 130 -0.33 -7.52 4.01
C GLY A 130 1.18 -7.48 3.78
N ARG A 131 1.77 -8.66 3.58
CA ARG A 131 3.20 -8.78 3.24
C ARG A 131 3.48 -8.74 1.74
N GLU A 132 2.52 -9.18 0.91
CA GLU A 132 2.64 -9.21 -0.56
C GLU A 132 2.63 -7.77 -1.10
N LEU A 133 3.66 -7.43 -1.88
CA LEU A 133 3.74 -6.18 -2.63
C LEU A 133 3.09 -6.40 -4.00
N ARG A 134 2.26 -5.45 -4.41
CA ARG A 134 1.42 -5.47 -5.59
C ARG A 134 1.33 -4.07 -6.19
N VAL A 135 0.84 -3.97 -7.41
CA VAL A 135 0.50 -2.69 -8.02
C VAL A 135 -0.93 -2.31 -7.62
N ALA A 136 -1.07 -1.20 -6.90
CA ALA A 136 -2.37 -0.63 -6.58
C ALA A 136 -2.91 0.20 -7.74
N VAL A 137 -4.23 0.23 -7.84
CA VAL A 137 -4.97 1.08 -8.76
C VAL A 137 -5.74 2.08 -7.92
N ASP A 138 -5.41 3.36 -8.10
CA ASP A 138 -6.02 4.47 -7.38
C ASP A 138 -6.78 5.34 -8.39
N LEU A 139 -8.06 5.64 -8.12
CA LEU A 139 -8.81 6.63 -8.90
C LEU A 139 -8.51 8.02 -8.37
N VAL A 140 -8.29 8.96 -9.27
CA VAL A 140 -7.91 10.33 -8.93
C VAL A 140 -9.08 11.24 -9.22
N ASP A 141 -9.48 12.02 -8.22
CA ASP A 141 -10.51 13.04 -8.39
C ASP A 141 -9.98 14.35 -8.98
N ASP A 142 -10.90 15.25 -9.34
CA ASP A 142 -10.54 16.53 -9.96
C ASP A 142 -9.73 17.42 -9.00
N ALA A 143 -9.83 17.20 -7.68
CA ALA A 143 -9.04 17.88 -6.66
C ALA A 143 -7.65 17.25 -6.45
N GLY A 144 -7.36 16.11 -7.10
CA GLY A 144 -6.08 15.41 -6.98
C GLY A 144 -6.01 14.38 -5.85
N ALA A 145 -7.10 14.15 -5.12
CA ALA A 145 -7.12 13.11 -4.10
C ALA A 145 -7.23 11.73 -4.75
N ALA A 146 -6.43 10.79 -4.25
CA ALA A 146 -6.33 9.44 -4.78
C ALA A 146 -7.08 8.44 -3.88
N HIS A 147 -7.99 7.69 -4.51
CA HIS A 147 -8.89 6.75 -3.87
C HIS A 147 -8.56 5.34 -4.34
N ARG A 148 -8.01 4.50 -3.45
CA ARG A 148 -7.65 3.14 -3.81
C ARG A 148 -8.88 2.28 -4.13
N VAL A 149 -8.94 1.78 -5.35
CA VAL A 149 -10.04 0.95 -5.83
C VAL A 149 -9.69 -0.52 -5.98
N GLY A 150 -8.42 -0.88 -5.86
CA GLY A 150 -8.00 -2.27 -5.80
C GLY A 150 -6.57 -2.46 -6.27
N PHE A 151 -6.31 -3.63 -6.86
CA PHE A 151 -4.98 -4.02 -7.34
C PHE A 151 -5.04 -4.54 -8.76
N VAL A 152 -3.92 -4.46 -9.45
CA VAL A 152 -3.74 -5.12 -10.74
C VAL A 152 -3.85 -6.66 -10.55
N PRO A 153 -4.47 -7.39 -11.50
CA PRO A 153 -4.57 -8.85 -11.45
C PRO A 153 -3.19 -9.52 -11.39
N ARG A 154 -3.13 -10.64 -10.68
CA ARG A 154 -1.86 -11.33 -10.35
C ARG A 154 -1.11 -11.82 -11.59
N GLU A 155 -1.82 -12.03 -12.69
CA GLU A 155 -1.33 -12.54 -13.96
C GLU A 155 -0.47 -11.50 -14.70
N VAL A 156 -0.68 -10.21 -14.44
CA VAL A 156 0.03 -9.10 -15.08
C VAL A 156 0.78 -8.20 -14.08
N ASP A 157 0.49 -8.31 -12.79
CA ASP A 157 1.06 -7.51 -11.69
C ASP A 157 2.59 -7.34 -11.75
N ALA A 158 3.36 -8.43 -11.87
CA ALA A 158 4.83 -8.30 -11.86
C ALA A 158 5.39 -7.59 -13.11
N ARG A 159 4.74 -7.76 -14.26
CA ARG A 159 5.15 -7.05 -15.49
C ARG A 159 4.83 -5.57 -15.40
N VAL A 160 3.67 -5.23 -14.83
CA VAL A 160 3.29 -3.85 -14.55
C VAL A 160 4.22 -3.22 -13.52
N ASP A 161 4.51 -3.92 -12.41
CA ASP A 161 5.44 -3.44 -11.38
C ASP A 161 6.82 -3.12 -11.97
N GLU A 162 7.34 -4.01 -12.83
CA GLU A 162 8.59 -3.79 -13.54
C GLU A 162 8.59 -2.53 -14.42
N ALA A 163 7.55 -2.35 -15.25
CA ALA A 163 7.42 -1.16 -16.08
C ALA A 163 7.29 0.13 -15.26
N LEU A 164 6.68 0.06 -14.07
CA LEU A 164 6.49 1.22 -13.19
C LEU A 164 7.73 1.59 -12.39
N ARG A 165 8.70 0.69 -12.20
CA ARG A 165 9.89 0.98 -11.38
C ARG A 165 10.66 2.21 -11.87
N GLY A 166 10.83 2.35 -13.19
CA GLY A 166 11.49 3.52 -13.78
C GLY A 166 10.71 4.82 -13.53
N VAL A 167 9.39 4.78 -13.69
CA VAL A 167 8.51 5.93 -13.45
C VAL A 167 8.53 6.34 -11.97
N ALA A 168 8.41 5.37 -11.06
CA ALA A 168 8.43 5.61 -9.63
C ALA A 168 9.80 6.12 -9.13
N ALA A 169 10.91 5.62 -9.69
CA ALA A 169 12.25 6.11 -9.37
C ALA A 169 12.46 7.58 -9.74
N SER A 170 11.77 8.06 -10.78
CA SER A 170 11.76 9.48 -11.18
C SER A 170 10.79 10.36 -10.39
N GLY A 171 10.08 9.81 -9.38
CA GLY A 171 9.10 10.54 -8.58
C GLY A 171 7.77 10.81 -9.29
N ARG A 172 7.57 10.23 -10.49
CA ARG A 172 6.36 10.42 -11.31
C ARG A 172 5.27 9.39 -10.99
N ALA A 173 4.09 9.57 -11.56
CA ALA A 173 2.99 8.62 -11.51
C ALA A 173 2.59 8.16 -12.91
N ALA A 174 2.31 6.87 -13.09
CA ALA A 174 1.75 6.39 -14.35
C ALA A 174 0.21 6.49 -14.32
N THR A 175 -0.38 7.09 -15.35
CA THR A 175 -1.82 7.12 -15.57
C THR A 175 -2.24 6.07 -16.60
N VAL A 176 -3.40 5.48 -16.39
CA VAL A 176 -4.02 4.53 -17.33
C VAL A 176 -5.46 4.93 -17.63
N PRO A 177 -5.95 4.68 -18.86
CA PRO A 177 -7.36 4.78 -19.16
C PRO A 177 -8.15 3.84 -18.25
N VAL A 178 -9.29 4.31 -17.76
CA VAL A 178 -10.13 3.58 -16.82
C VAL A 178 -11.59 3.69 -17.21
N THR A 179 -12.30 2.57 -17.11
CA THR A 179 -13.74 2.49 -17.29
C THR A 179 -14.35 1.94 -16.02
N VAL A 180 -15.32 2.67 -15.46
CA VAL A 180 -16.11 2.19 -14.32
C VAL A 180 -17.38 1.55 -14.89
N VAL A 181 -17.50 0.22 -14.73
CA VAL A 181 -18.58 -0.59 -15.29
C VAL A 181 -19.53 -1.01 -14.17
N GLY A 182 -20.85 -0.90 -14.39
CA GLY A 182 -21.86 -1.37 -13.44
C GLY A 182 -22.86 -0.30 -13.04
N THR A 183 -23.72 -0.64 -12.08
CA THR A 183 -24.80 0.24 -11.59
C THR A 183 -24.45 0.79 -10.21
N ASP A 184 -25.29 1.70 -9.70
CA ASP A 184 -25.03 2.46 -8.48
C ASP A 184 -24.74 1.60 -7.23
N ARG A 185 -25.19 0.34 -7.20
CA ARG A 185 -24.98 -0.59 -6.07
C ARG A 185 -23.77 -1.53 -6.22
N SER A 186 -23.22 -1.67 -7.42
CA SER A 186 -22.06 -2.53 -7.67
C SER A 186 -21.29 -2.05 -8.90
N ARG A 187 -20.21 -1.33 -8.64
CA ARG A 187 -19.28 -0.81 -9.64
C ARG A 187 -18.01 -1.66 -9.69
N ARG A 188 -17.61 -2.00 -10.90
CA ARG A 188 -16.33 -2.63 -11.23
C ARG A 188 -15.46 -1.60 -11.92
N VAL A 189 -14.16 -1.78 -11.79
CA VAL A 189 -13.18 -0.92 -12.45
C VAL A 189 -12.40 -1.76 -13.43
N GLU A 190 -12.30 -1.29 -14.66
CA GLU A 190 -11.50 -1.87 -15.73
C GLU A 190 -10.45 -0.84 -16.15
N ILE A 191 -9.21 -1.27 -16.32
CA ILE A 191 -8.10 -0.42 -16.74
C ILE A 191 -7.49 -0.96 -18.02
N VAL A 192 -6.90 -0.08 -18.81
CA VAL A 192 -6.17 -0.44 -20.03
C VAL A 192 -4.67 -0.36 -19.76
N LEU A 193 -3.98 -1.49 -19.91
CA LEU A 193 -2.54 -1.66 -19.69
C LEU A 193 -1.78 -1.88 -21.00
#